data_AF-A0A8C5VU03-F1
#
_entry.id   AF-A0A8C5VU03-F1
#
_cell.length_a   1.000
_cell.length_b   1.000
_cell.length_c   1.000
_cell.angle_alpha   90.00
_cell.angle_beta   90.00
_cell.angle_gamma   90.00
#
_symmetry.space_group_name_H-M   'P 1'
#
loop_
_entity.id
_entity.type
_entity.pdbx_description
1 polymer ?
#
loop_
_entity_poly.entity_id
_entity_poly.type
_entity_poly.pdbx_seq_one_letter_code
_entity_poly.pdbx_strand_id
1 'polypeptide(L)'
;MAWAPVLLVLLSHCTGSLSQPVLTQPPSLSASPGASARLTCTLSSGFSVGSYGISWNQQKPGSPPRYLLYYHTDSDKHQGSGVPSHFSGSKDASANAGILHVSGLQPEDEADYYCHTWDGSANTYRVI
;
A
#
# COMPACT_ATOMS: atom_id res chain seq x y z
N MET A 1 -33.74 39.57 -13.21
CA MET A 1 -32.29 39.30 -13.42
C MET A 1 -31.65 38.78 -12.13
N ALA A 2 -32.01 37.59 -11.67
CA ALA A 2 -31.47 36.97 -10.44
C ALA A 2 -30.95 35.54 -10.67
N TRP A 3 -30.96 35.07 -11.92
CA TRP A 3 -30.55 33.71 -12.28
C TRP A 3 -29.01 33.57 -12.40
N ALA A 4 -28.33 34.68 -12.68
CA ALA A 4 -26.89 34.73 -12.93
C ALA A 4 -26.07 34.39 -11.68
N PRO A 5 -26.38 34.92 -10.47
CA PRO A 5 -25.67 34.51 -9.26
C PRO A 5 -25.96 33.05 -8.88
N VAL A 6 -27.16 32.53 -9.16
CA VAL A 6 -27.50 31.11 -8.92
C VAL A 6 -26.68 30.18 -9.83
N LEU A 7 -26.54 30.52 -11.12
CA LEU A 7 -25.70 29.76 -12.05
C LEU A 7 -24.21 29.75 -11.64
N LEU A 8 -23.69 30.88 -11.15
CA LEU A 8 -22.31 31.00 -10.67
C LEU A 8 -22.04 30.16 -9.41
N VAL A 9 -23.01 30.06 -8.51
CA VAL A 9 -22.93 29.17 -7.34
C VAL A 9 -22.93 27.72 -7.79
N LEU A 10 -23.80 27.30 -8.72
CA LEU A 10 -23.83 25.92 -9.22
C LEU A 10 -22.53 25.48 -9.92
N LEU A 11 -21.86 26.37 -10.66
CA LEU A 11 -20.57 26.08 -11.31
C LEU A 11 -19.40 25.96 -10.31
N SER A 12 -19.53 26.55 -9.11
CA SER A 12 -18.51 26.51 -8.04
C SER A 12 -18.46 25.17 -7.29
N HIS A 13 -19.41 24.25 -7.51
CA HIS A 13 -19.53 23.01 -6.72
C HIS A 13 -19.03 21.76 -7.46
N CYS A 14 -18.42 21.89 -8.63
CA CYS A 14 -17.98 20.74 -9.44
C CYS A 14 -16.48 20.72 -9.75
N THR A 15 -15.63 21.14 -8.81
CA THR A 15 -14.21 20.75 -8.82
C THR A 15 -14.01 19.56 -7.89
N GLY A 16 -14.60 18.42 -8.26
CA GLY A 16 -14.18 17.14 -7.70
C GLY A 16 -12.81 16.81 -8.27
N SER A 17 -11.74 17.09 -7.52
CA SER A 17 -10.40 16.64 -7.90
C SER A 17 -10.35 15.12 -7.75
N LEU A 18 -10.11 14.40 -8.85
CA LEU A 18 -9.77 12.98 -8.80
C LEU A 18 -8.35 12.87 -8.24
N SER A 19 -8.21 12.71 -6.93
CA SER A 19 -6.91 12.41 -6.32
C SER A 19 -6.62 10.91 -6.38
N GLN A 20 -5.33 10.56 -6.38
CA GLN A 20 -4.88 9.17 -6.24
C GLN A 20 -4.56 8.88 -4.76
N PRO A 21 -4.69 7.62 -4.30
CA PRO A 21 -4.28 7.25 -2.96
C PRO A 21 -2.77 7.43 -2.81
N VAL A 22 -2.35 8.12 -1.75
CA VAL A 22 -0.94 8.21 -1.36
C VAL A 22 -0.68 7.20 -0.25
N LEU A 23 0.45 6.50 -0.33
CA LEU A 23 0.90 5.55 0.68
C LEU A 23 2.07 6.12 1.46
N THR A 24 1.98 6.05 2.78
CA THR A 24 3.03 6.52 3.69
C THR A 24 3.54 5.37 4.54
N GLN A 25 4.87 5.23 4.62
CA GLN A 25 5.56 4.27 5.47
C GLN A 25 6.43 5.01 6.50
N PRO A 26 6.65 4.44 7.69
CA PRO A 26 7.68 4.92 8.59
C PRO A 26 9.07 4.92 7.91
N PRO A 27 9.97 5.85 8.24
CA PRO A 27 11.26 5.97 7.56
C PRO A 27 12.20 4.78 7.82
N SER A 28 12.06 4.13 8.98
CA SER A 28 12.82 2.94 9.34
C SER A 28 12.13 2.17 10.46
N LEU A 29 12.54 0.91 10.62
CA LEU A 29 12.16 0.04 11.73
C LEU A 29 13.39 -0.80 12.11
N SER A 30 13.62 -0.98 13.40
CA SER A 30 14.70 -1.84 13.91
C SER A 30 14.13 -2.83 14.91
N ALA A 31 14.59 -4.07 14.82
CA ALA A 31 14.17 -5.17 15.68
C ALA A 31 15.29 -6.20 15.79
N SER A 32 15.31 -6.95 16.90
CA SER A 32 16.32 -7.98 17.14
C SER A 32 16.11 -9.21 16.25
N PRO A 33 17.18 -9.96 15.91
CA PRO A 33 17.05 -11.27 15.25
C PRO A 33 16.10 -12.20 16.02
N GLY A 34 15.25 -12.93 15.30
CA GLY A 34 14.23 -13.81 15.87
C GLY A 34 12.97 -13.10 16.39
N ALA A 35 12.97 -11.76 16.50
CA ALA A 35 11.75 -11.01 16.84
C ALA A 35 10.78 -10.95 15.65
N SER A 36 9.53 -10.55 15.93
CA SER A 36 8.56 -10.23 14.88
C SER A 36 8.59 -8.74 14.57
N ALA A 37 8.58 -8.40 13.29
CA ALA A 37 8.40 -7.03 12.81
C ALA A 37 7.03 -6.83 12.17
N ARG A 38 6.49 -5.62 12.32
CA ARG A 38 5.24 -5.16 11.69
C ARG A 38 5.51 -3.87 10.94
N LEU A 39 5.52 -3.94 9.61
CA LEU A 39 5.71 -2.78 8.75
C LEU A 39 4.34 -2.26 8.32
N THR A 40 4.13 -0.97 8.52
CA THR A 40 2.85 -0.30 8.26
C THR A 40 2.92 0.51 6.98
N CYS A 41 1.88 0.41 6.16
CA CYS A 41 1.67 1.20 4.96
C CYS A 41 0.31 1.88 5.03
N THR A 42 0.29 3.17 5.36
CA THR A 42 -0.93 3.94 5.61
C THR A 42 -1.43 4.59 4.34
N LEU A 43 -2.71 4.42 4.02
CA LEU A 43 -3.37 5.14 2.93
C LEU A 43 -3.77 6.55 3.38
N SER A 44 -3.62 7.52 2.48
CA SER A 44 -4.10 8.88 2.67
C SER A 44 -5.58 8.94 3.02
N SER A 45 -5.96 9.95 3.80
CA SER A 45 -7.36 10.21 4.14
C SER A 45 -8.22 10.41 2.88
N GLY A 46 -9.49 10.02 2.95
CA GLY A 46 -10.40 10.02 1.81
C GLY A 46 -10.44 8.69 1.04
N PHE A 47 -9.49 7.78 1.31
CA PHE A 47 -9.49 6.41 0.79
C PHE A 47 -9.64 5.41 1.94
N SER A 48 -10.29 4.27 1.66
CA SER A 48 -10.42 3.18 2.61
C SER A 48 -9.56 2.01 2.18
N VAL A 49 -8.63 1.57 3.04
CA VAL A 49 -7.79 0.37 2.80
C VAL A 49 -8.61 -0.90 2.53
N GLY A 50 -9.88 -0.94 2.94
CA GLY A 50 -10.80 -2.01 2.59
C GLY A 50 -10.99 -2.18 1.09
N SER A 51 -10.97 -1.09 0.32
CA SER A 51 -11.19 -1.07 -1.13
C SER A 51 -9.94 -1.37 -1.96
N TYR A 52 -8.76 -1.47 -1.33
CA TYR A 52 -7.48 -1.54 -2.03
C TYR A 52 -6.72 -2.81 -1.68
N GLY A 53 -6.18 -3.51 -2.67
CA GLY A 53 -5.18 -4.56 -2.42
C GLY A 53 -3.80 -3.93 -2.18
N ILE A 54 -3.05 -4.44 -1.21
CA ILE A 54 -1.72 -3.92 -0.87
C ILE A 54 -0.67 -4.95 -1.25
N SER A 55 0.25 -4.54 -2.12
CA SER A 55 1.40 -5.34 -2.55
C SER A 55 2.65 -4.88 -1.83
N TRP A 56 3.51 -5.84 -1.48
CA TRP A 56 4.77 -5.60 -0.79
C TRP A 56 5.95 -6.11 -1.62
N ASN A 57 7.01 -5.30 -1.68
CA ASN A 57 8.29 -5.67 -2.25
C ASN A 57 9.40 -5.47 -1.22
N GLN A 58 10.44 -6.30 -1.31
CA GLN A 58 11.69 -6.18 -0.57
C GLN A 58 12.81 -5.81 -1.53
N GLN A 59 13.64 -4.83 -1.19
CA GLN A 59 14.82 -4.46 -1.96
C GLN A 59 16.06 -4.55 -1.09
N LYS A 60 17.00 -5.41 -1.50
CA LYS A 60 18.33 -5.45 -0.90
C LYS A 60 19.25 -4.43 -1.57
N PRO A 61 20.25 -3.89 -0.87
CA PRO A 61 21.23 -3.00 -1.46
C PRO A 61 21.84 -3.59 -2.74
N GLY A 62 21.83 -2.82 -3.83
CA GLY A 62 22.37 -3.24 -5.14
C GLY A 62 21.52 -4.25 -5.92
N SER A 63 20.34 -4.61 -5.43
CA SER A 63 19.41 -5.53 -6.11
C SER A 63 18.13 -4.82 -6.58
N PRO A 64 17.45 -5.33 -7.62
CA PRO A 64 16.11 -4.85 -7.96
C PRO A 64 15.10 -5.24 -6.86
N PRO A 65 13.96 -4.51 -6.75
CA PRO A 65 12.87 -4.92 -5.86
C PRO A 65 12.36 -6.33 -6.18
N ARG A 66 12.23 -7.15 -5.15
CA ARG A 66 11.65 -8.50 -5.18
C ARG A 66 10.24 -8.45 -4.64
N TYR A 67 9.27 -8.94 -5.41
CA TYR A 67 7.90 -9.10 -4.95
C TYR A 67 7.81 -10.12 -3.80
N LEU A 68 7.16 -9.73 -2.70
CA LEU A 68 6.92 -10.58 -1.54
C LEU A 68 5.52 -11.16 -1.55
N LEU A 69 4.50 -10.31 -1.49
CA LEU A 69 3.11 -10.74 -1.38
C LEU A 69 2.14 -9.61 -1.73
N TYR A 70 0.90 -10.01 -1.97
CA TYR A 70 -0.27 -9.16 -2.12
C TYR A 70 -1.33 -9.61 -1.12
N TYR A 71 -1.98 -8.64 -0.49
CA TYR A 71 -3.09 -8.89 0.42
C TYR A 71 -4.25 -7.93 0.17
N HIS A 72 -5.43 -8.48 -0.15
CA HIS A 72 -6.69 -7.75 -0.15
C HIS A 72 -7.64 -8.27 0.92
N THR A 73 -7.88 -9.58 0.94
CA THR A 73 -8.63 -10.30 1.98
C THR A 73 -7.98 -11.66 2.21
N ASP A 74 -8.46 -12.45 3.18
CA ASP A 74 -7.97 -13.81 3.38
C ASP A 74 -8.27 -14.77 2.22
N SER A 75 -9.32 -14.49 1.44
CA SER A 75 -9.67 -15.25 0.24
C SER A 75 -9.01 -14.69 -1.04
N ASP A 76 -8.49 -13.46 -1.01
CA ASP A 76 -7.77 -12.81 -2.11
C ASP A 76 -6.41 -12.30 -1.62
N LYS A 77 -5.45 -13.22 -1.59
CA LYS A 77 -4.06 -12.96 -1.23
C LYS A 77 -3.13 -13.89 -2.00
N HIS A 78 -1.93 -13.41 -2.28
CA HIS A 78 -0.95 -14.12 -3.11
C HIS A 78 0.44 -13.94 -2.51
N GLN A 79 1.19 -15.03 -2.36
CA GLN A 79 2.60 -14.99 -1.98
C GLN A 79 3.46 -15.12 -3.24
N GLY A 80 4.56 -14.38 -3.31
CA GLY A 80 5.55 -14.49 -4.38
C GLY A 80 6.24 -15.85 -4.36
N SER A 81 6.65 -16.32 -5.55
CA SER A 81 7.37 -17.59 -5.67
C SER A 81 8.70 -17.55 -4.88
N GLY A 82 8.94 -18.61 -4.10
CA GLY A 82 10.13 -18.75 -3.26
C GLY A 82 10.22 -17.75 -2.10
N VAL A 83 9.16 -16.97 -1.82
CA VAL A 83 9.12 -16.08 -0.65
C VAL A 83 8.91 -16.93 0.60
N PRO A 84 9.77 -16.79 1.63
CA PRO A 84 9.63 -17.55 2.87
C PRO A 84 8.26 -17.39 3.53
N SER A 85 7.78 -18.44 4.20
CA SER A 85 6.47 -18.45 4.86
C SER A 85 6.38 -17.53 6.09
N HIS A 86 7.51 -17.01 6.56
CA HIS A 86 7.55 -16.09 7.69
C HIS A 86 7.12 -14.66 7.34
N PHE A 87 6.95 -14.37 6.05
CA PHE A 87 6.26 -13.18 5.57
C PHE A 87 4.75 -13.45 5.47
N SER A 88 3.94 -12.53 5.98
CA SER A 88 2.49 -12.53 5.80
C SER A 88 1.90 -11.12 5.78
N GLY A 89 0.74 -10.95 5.17
CA GLY A 89 0.06 -9.66 5.05
C GLY A 89 -1.25 -9.60 5.83
N SER A 90 -1.64 -8.41 6.27
CA SER A 90 -2.99 -8.12 6.76
C SER A 90 -3.36 -6.66 6.51
N LYS A 91 -4.57 -6.26 6.95
CA LYS A 91 -5.00 -4.86 6.98
C LYS A 91 -5.47 -4.46 8.37
N ASP A 92 -5.26 -3.20 8.72
CA ASP A 92 -5.82 -2.54 9.89
C ASP A 92 -6.76 -1.42 9.40
N ALA A 93 -8.05 -1.68 9.47
CA ALA A 93 -9.06 -0.73 9.03
C ALA A 93 -9.12 0.52 9.93
N SER A 94 -8.77 0.40 11.22
CA SER A 94 -8.79 1.52 12.16
C SER A 94 -7.65 2.50 11.90
N ALA A 95 -6.48 1.98 11.50
CA ALA A 95 -5.31 2.77 11.11
C ALA A 95 -5.30 3.13 9.61
N ASN A 96 -6.30 2.69 8.84
CA ASN A 96 -6.35 2.79 7.38
C ASN A 96 -5.07 2.30 6.69
N ALA A 97 -4.55 1.13 7.12
CA ALA A 97 -3.22 0.68 6.75
C ALA A 97 -3.15 -0.80 6.33
N GLY A 98 -2.28 -1.09 5.37
CA GLY A 98 -1.79 -2.45 5.12
C GLY A 98 -0.62 -2.77 6.04
N ILE A 99 -0.53 -4.02 6.49
CA ILE A 99 0.51 -4.48 7.41
C ILE A 99 1.26 -5.66 6.78
N LEU A 100 2.58 -5.57 6.71
CA LEU A 100 3.47 -6.72 6.47
C LEU A 100 3.98 -7.21 7.82
N HIS A 101 3.76 -8.50 8.09
CA HIS A 101 4.30 -9.20 9.25
C HIS A 101 5.49 -10.04 8.80
N VAL A 102 6.59 -9.91 9.53
CA VAL A 102 7.79 -10.72 9.36
C VAL A 102 8.06 -11.41 10.70
N SER A 103 7.77 -12.70 10.80
CA SER A 103 7.97 -13.46 12.04
C SER A 103 9.37 -14.05 12.09
N GLY A 104 10.05 -13.99 13.23
CA GLY A 104 11.35 -14.66 13.36
C GLY A 104 12.43 -14.06 12.45
N LEU A 105 12.62 -12.74 12.53
CA LEU A 105 13.54 -11.98 11.69
C LEU A 105 14.90 -12.66 11.51
N GLN A 106 15.30 -12.80 10.26
CA GLN A 106 16.57 -13.36 9.83
C GLN A 106 17.51 -12.25 9.34
N PRO A 107 18.84 -12.43 9.36
CA PRO A 107 19.77 -11.46 8.79
C PRO A 107 19.46 -11.11 7.32
N GLU A 108 18.91 -12.06 6.57
CA GLU A 108 18.52 -11.89 5.18
C GLU A 108 17.30 -10.99 4.98
N ASP A 109 16.55 -10.69 6.05
CA ASP A 109 15.38 -9.80 6.03
C ASP A 109 15.78 -8.32 6.16
N GLU A 110 17.05 -8.01 6.42
CA GLU A 110 17.55 -6.64 6.41
C GLU A 110 17.53 -6.08 4.97
N ALA A 111 16.61 -5.14 4.73
CA ALA A 111 16.31 -4.60 3.41
C ALA A 111 15.43 -3.35 3.52
N ASP A 112 15.30 -2.64 2.40
CA ASP A 112 14.23 -1.67 2.21
C ASP A 112 12.94 -2.39 1.81
N TYR A 113 11.81 -1.93 2.33
CA TYR A 113 10.49 -2.51 2.05
C TYR A 113 9.57 -1.45 1.47
N TYR A 114 8.90 -1.78 0.38
CA TYR A 114 8.01 -0.85 -0.32
C TYR A 114 6.62 -1.46 -0.45
N CYS A 115 5.62 -0.72 -0.01
CA CYS A 115 4.23 -1.02 -0.32
C CYS A 115 3.76 -0.24 -1.54
N HIS A 116 2.86 -0.84 -2.30
CA HIS A 116 2.13 -0.14 -3.36
C HIS A 116 0.71 -0.68 -3.45
N THR A 117 -0.17 0.13 -4.04
CA THR A 117 -1.55 -0.26 -4.34
C THR A 117 -1.90 0.19 -5.74
N TRP A 118 -2.90 -0.47 -6.33
CA TRP A 118 -3.41 -0.13 -7.63
C TRP A 118 -4.72 0.63 -7.50
N ASP A 119 -4.84 1.78 -8.16
CA ASP A 119 -6.16 2.34 -8.45
C ASP A 119 -6.76 1.58 -9.64
N GLY A 120 -8.02 1.13 -9.54
CA GLY A 120 -8.66 0.32 -10.61
C GLY A 120 -8.82 1.04 -11.95
N SER A 121 -8.39 2.30 -12.06
CA SER A 121 -8.37 3.12 -13.27
C SER A 121 -7.00 3.18 -13.97
N ALA A 122 -5.93 2.72 -13.34
CA ALA A 122 -4.57 2.88 -13.85
C ALA A 122 -4.22 1.74 -14.82
N ASN A 123 -4.21 1.98 -16.13
CA ASN A 123 -3.68 1.00 -17.07
C ASN A 123 -2.15 0.91 -16.94
N THR A 124 -1.62 -0.28 -16.69
CA THR A 124 -0.17 -0.54 -16.74
C THR A 124 0.24 -0.91 -18.15
N TYR A 125 1.18 -0.17 -18.72
CA TYR A 125 1.79 -0.51 -20.00
C TYR A 125 3.00 -1.41 -19.75
N ARG A 126 3.03 -2.59 -20.37
CA ARG A 126 4.23 -3.41 -20.49
C ARG A 126 4.91 -3.04 -21.80
N VAL A 127 6.09 -2.43 -21.72
CA VAL A 127 6.99 -2.38 -22.88
C VAL A 127 7.68 -3.74 -22.95
N ILE A 128 7.45 -4.44 -24.07
CA ILE A 128 8.19 -5.67 -24.44
C ILE A 128 9.35 -5.23 -25.33
#